data_AF-A0A378ARX4-F1
#
_entry.id   AF-A0A378ARX4-F1
#
_cell.length_a   1.000
_cell.length_b   1.000
_cell.length_c   1.000
_cell.angle_alpha   90.00
_cell.angle_beta   90.00
_cell.angle_gamma   90.00
#
_symmetry.space_group_name_H-M   'P 1'
#
loop_
_entity.id
_entity.type
_entity.pdbx_description
1 polymer ?
#
loop_
_entity_poly.entity_id
_entity_poly.type
_entity_poly.pdbx_seq_one_letter_code
_entity_poly.pdbx_strand_id
1 'polypeptide(L)'
;MRNKADVTGEALGISEVNGHSLIRLSARTGDGVEVLRNHLKQSMGFDTNMEGGFLARRRHLQALEEAANHLQQGKAQLLGAWAGELLAEELRLAQQALSEITGEFTSDDLLGRIFSSFCIGK
;
A
#
# COMPACT_ATOMS: atom_id res chain seq x y z
N MET A 1 -1.83 -27.79 -0.17
CA MET A 1 -3.05 -28.05 -0.98
C MET A 1 -2.88 -29.35 -1.75
N ARG A 2 -3.92 -30.18 -1.80
CA ARG A 2 -4.01 -31.39 -2.64
C ARG A 2 -5.20 -31.25 -3.57
N ASN A 3 -4.94 -31.36 -4.87
CA ASN A 3 -5.96 -31.29 -5.91
C ASN A 3 -6.31 -32.70 -6.41
N LYS A 4 -7.37 -32.80 -7.22
CA LYS A 4 -7.85 -34.02 -7.87
C LYS A 4 -8.50 -35.03 -6.93
N ALA A 5 -9.15 -34.56 -5.86
CA ALA A 5 -9.92 -35.43 -4.96
C ALA A 5 -11.01 -36.26 -5.68
N ASP A 6 -11.51 -35.76 -6.82
CA ASP A 6 -12.43 -36.47 -7.72
C ASP A 6 -11.82 -37.72 -8.37
N VAL A 7 -10.49 -37.75 -8.54
CA VAL A 7 -9.76 -38.87 -9.16
C VAL A 7 -9.12 -39.76 -8.10
N THR A 8 -8.63 -39.17 -7.00
CA THR A 8 -7.93 -39.91 -5.95
C THR A 8 -8.87 -40.53 -4.92
N GLY A 9 -10.13 -40.11 -4.87
CA GLY A 9 -11.11 -40.55 -3.88
C GLY A 9 -10.83 -40.02 -2.46
N GLU A 10 -9.89 -39.09 -2.31
CA GLU A 10 -9.60 -38.47 -1.02
C GLU A 10 -10.80 -37.63 -0.53
N ALA A 11 -11.07 -37.69 0.78
CA ALA A 11 -12.13 -36.88 1.38
C ALA A 11 -11.81 -35.38 1.26
N LEU A 12 -12.78 -34.62 0.73
CA LEU A 12 -12.70 -33.16 0.64
C LEU A 12 -12.65 -32.52 2.03
N GLY A 13 -11.98 -31.38 2.14
CA GLY A 13 -11.96 -30.57 3.37
C GLY A 13 -10.58 -30.17 3.85
N ILE A 14 -10.55 -29.61 5.06
CA ILE A 14 -9.33 -29.19 5.79
C ILE A 14 -8.95 -30.27 6.79
N SER A 15 -7.68 -30.61 6.83
CA SER A 15 -7.07 -31.38 7.92
C SER A 15 -5.72 -30.79 8.28
N GLU A 16 -5.25 -31.05 9.49
CA GLU A 16 -3.90 -30.67 9.90
C GLU A 16 -2.91 -31.81 9.63
N VAL A 17 -1.77 -31.50 9.01
CA VAL A 17 -0.69 -32.44 8.75
C VAL A 17 0.63 -31.73 9.06
N ASN A 18 1.42 -32.28 9.99
CA ASN A 18 2.71 -31.73 10.40
C ASN A 18 2.64 -30.23 10.84
N GLY A 19 1.57 -29.85 11.54
CA GLY A 19 1.36 -28.45 11.96
C GLY A 19 0.96 -27.50 10.83
N HIS A 20 0.61 -28.02 9.65
CA HIS A 20 0.16 -27.23 8.51
C HIS A 20 -1.26 -27.61 8.09
N SER A 21 -2.03 -26.61 7.66
CA SER A 21 -3.36 -26.83 7.07
C SER A 21 -3.24 -27.47 5.68
N LEU A 22 -3.72 -28.69 5.54
CA LEU A 22 -3.84 -29.42 4.28
C LEU A 22 -5.27 -29.37 3.77
N ILE A 23 -5.48 -28.65 2.67
CA ILE A 23 -6.77 -28.54 1.99
C ILE A 23 -6.82 -29.51 0.82
N ARG A 24 -7.81 -30.40 0.81
CA ARG A 24 -8.10 -31.33 -0.29
C ARG A 24 -9.32 -30.84 -1.08
N LEU A 25 -9.16 -30.71 -2.39
CA LEU A 25 -10.17 -30.14 -3.27
C LEU A 25 -10.13 -30.78 -4.67
N SER A 26 -11.18 -30.56 -5.45
CA SER A 26 -11.17 -30.79 -6.89
C SER A 26 -11.36 -29.48 -7.63
N ALA A 27 -10.32 -29.02 -8.31
CA ALA A 27 -10.40 -27.83 -9.16
C ALA A 27 -11.28 -28.07 -10.39
N ARG A 28 -11.51 -29.33 -10.77
CA ARG A 28 -12.32 -29.70 -11.93
C ARG A 28 -13.80 -29.59 -11.65
N THR A 29 -14.26 -30.09 -10.50
CA THR A 29 -15.68 -30.00 -10.09
C THR A 29 -15.98 -28.70 -9.36
N GLY A 30 -14.95 -28.03 -8.82
CA GLY A 30 -15.08 -26.85 -7.97
C GLY A 30 -15.23 -27.18 -6.48
N ASP A 31 -15.33 -28.45 -6.13
CA ASP A 31 -15.54 -28.89 -4.75
C ASP A 31 -14.33 -28.56 -3.87
N GLY A 32 -14.59 -27.91 -2.72
CA GLY A 32 -13.55 -27.51 -1.77
C GLY A 32 -12.78 -26.24 -2.15
N VAL A 33 -13.05 -25.63 -3.32
CA VAL A 33 -12.42 -24.35 -3.73
C VAL A 33 -12.82 -23.20 -2.80
N GLU A 34 -14.07 -23.17 -2.33
CA GLU A 34 -14.53 -22.13 -1.39
C GLU A 34 -13.81 -22.23 -0.03
N VAL A 35 -13.54 -23.45 0.42
CA VAL A 35 -12.77 -23.71 1.65
C VAL A 35 -11.34 -23.17 1.51
N LEU A 36 -10.70 -23.39 0.36
CA LEU A 36 -9.39 -22.79 0.06
C LEU A 36 -9.46 -21.26 0.06
N ARG A 37 -10.47 -20.67 -0.59
CA ARG A 37 -10.65 -19.21 -0.67
C ARG A 37 -10.80 -18.58 0.70
N ASN A 38 -11.61 -19.16 1.56
CA ASN A 38 -11.83 -18.65 2.92
C ASN A 38 -10.59 -18.81 3.80
N HIS A 39 -9.88 -19.94 3.69
CA HIS A 39 -8.62 -20.14 4.40
C HIS A 39 -7.55 -19.12 3.97
N LEU A 40 -7.46 -18.81 2.67
CA LEU A 40 -6.55 -17.77 2.19
C LEU A 40 -6.95 -16.38 2.70
N LYS A 41 -8.23 -16.01 2.66
CA LYS A 41 -8.71 -14.73 3.22
C LYS A 41 -8.31 -14.59 4.69
N GLN A 42 -8.56 -15.63 5.49
CA GLN A 42 -8.22 -15.64 6.91
C GLN A 42 -6.70 -15.58 7.15
N SER A 43 -5.92 -16.33 6.36
CA SER A 43 -4.45 -16.35 6.48
C SER A 43 -3.81 -15.02 6.10
N MET A 44 -4.42 -14.28 5.17
CA MET A 44 -3.96 -12.95 4.75
C MET A 44 -4.41 -11.83 5.70
N GLY A 45 -5.15 -12.14 6.78
CA GLY A 45 -5.72 -11.13 7.65
C GLY A 45 -6.71 -10.22 6.91
N PHE A 46 -7.43 -10.76 5.92
CA PHE A 46 -8.38 -10.01 5.12
C PHE A 46 -9.59 -9.64 5.99
N ASP A 47 -9.51 -8.46 6.61
CA ASP A 47 -10.57 -7.88 7.41
C ASP A 47 -11.49 -7.04 6.50
N THR A 48 -12.78 -7.36 6.44
CA THR A 48 -13.75 -6.67 5.58
C THR A 48 -14.05 -5.25 6.03
N ASN A 49 -13.52 -4.83 7.18
CA ASN A 49 -13.70 -3.48 7.75
C ASN A 49 -12.79 -2.40 7.12
N MET A 50 -12.14 -2.66 5.98
CA MET A 50 -11.44 -1.61 5.22
C MET A 50 -12.42 -0.74 4.39
N GLU A 51 -13.49 -0.24 5.00
CA GLU A 51 -14.16 0.96 4.49
C GLU A 51 -13.20 2.14 4.67
N GLY A 52 -12.55 2.56 3.59
CA GLY A 52 -11.57 3.65 3.60
C GLY A 52 -10.10 3.21 3.52
N GLY A 53 -9.82 1.95 3.20
CA GLY A 53 -8.46 1.47 2.98
C GLY A 53 -7.77 2.21 1.82
N PHE A 54 -6.98 3.23 2.13
CA PHE A 54 -6.10 3.85 1.16
C PHE A 54 -5.15 2.77 0.65
N LEU A 55 -5.32 2.35 -0.61
CA LEU A 55 -4.46 1.38 -1.29
C LEU A 55 -3.11 2.05 -1.61
N ALA A 56 -2.35 2.38 -0.56
CA ALA A 56 -1.00 2.86 -0.69
C ALA A 56 -0.14 1.74 -1.27
N ARG A 57 0.25 1.91 -2.53
CA ARG A 57 1.22 1.02 -3.19
C ARG A 57 2.57 1.18 -2.48
N ARG A 58 3.44 0.16 -2.56
CA ARG A 58 4.80 0.19 -1.98
C ARG A 58 5.55 1.50 -2.30
N ARG A 59 5.42 2.01 -3.52
CA ARG A 59 6.02 3.29 -3.94
C ARG A 59 5.56 4.50 -3.09
N HIS A 60 4.28 4.55 -2.72
CA HIS A 60 3.75 5.65 -1.91
C HIS A 60 4.27 5.58 -0.48
N LEU A 61 4.39 4.36 0.07
CA LEU A 61 4.98 4.15 1.39
C LEU A 61 6.44 4.57 1.42
N GLN A 62 7.20 4.22 0.38
CA GLN A 62 8.60 4.63 0.24
C GLN A 62 8.74 6.15 0.18
N ALA A 63 7.97 6.83 -0.66
CA ALA A 63 7.97 8.29 -0.75
C ALA A 63 7.62 8.98 0.59
N LEU A 64 6.67 8.42 1.37
CA LEU A 64 6.34 8.91 2.70
C LEU A 64 7.48 8.69 3.70
N GLU A 65 8.15 7.55 3.64
CA GLU A 65 9.29 7.21 4.50
C GLU A 65 10.49 8.13 4.22
N GLU A 66 10.80 8.36 2.94
CA GLU A 66 11.85 9.30 2.52
C GLU A 66 11.53 10.73 2.97
N ALA A 67 10.30 11.20 2.76
CA ALA A 67 9.88 12.52 3.23
C ALA A 67 9.99 12.65 4.76
N ALA A 68 9.59 11.62 5.52
CA ALA A 68 9.70 11.61 6.96
C ALA A 68 11.16 11.67 7.43
N ASN A 69 12.07 10.96 6.76
CA ASN A 69 13.50 10.98 7.05
C ASN A 69 14.10 12.38 6.85
N HIS A 70 13.78 13.05 5.75
CA HIS A 70 14.22 14.43 5.51
C HIS A 70 13.70 15.40 6.57
N LEU A 71 12.42 15.29 6.97
CA LEU A 71 11.86 16.11 8.04
C LEU A 71 12.56 15.91 9.39
N GLN A 72 12.92 14.67 9.72
CA GLN A 72 13.69 14.38 10.94
C GLN A 72 15.10 14.96 10.88
N GLN A 73 15.77 14.85 9.74
CA GLN A 73 17.11 15.42 9.52
C GLN A 73 17.09 16.95 9.62
N GLY A 74 16.15 17.61 8.93
CA GLY A 74 15.98 19.06 8.98
C GLY A 74 15.68 19.56 10.39
N LYS A 75 14.83 18.84 11.14
CA LYS A 75 14.58 19.15 12.56
C LYS A 75 15.84 19.04 13.42
N ALA A 76 16.63 17.97 13.23
CA ALA A 76 17.86 17.77 13.97
C ALA A 76 18.91 18.86 13.65
N GLN A 77 19.04 19.25 12.38
CA GLN A 77 19.95 20.31 11.93
C GLN A 77 19.52 21.69 12.46
N LEU A 78 18.22 21.99 12.47
CA LEU A 78 17.69 23.23 13.04
C LEU A 78 17.99 23.32 14.54
N LEU A 79 17.69 22.27 15.32
CA LEU A 79 17.86 22.28 16.77
C LEU A 79 19.32 22.17 17.21
N GLY A 80 20.16 21.46 16.44
CA GLY A 80 21.55 21.21 16.78
C GLY A 80 22.51 22.31 16.32
N ALA A 81 22.26 22.93 15.16
CA ALA A 81 23.20 23.85 14.53
C ALA A 81 22.58 25.20 14.15
N TRP A 82 21.29 25.43 14.44
CA TRP A 82 20.55 26.63 13.98
C TRP A 82 20.67 26.86 12.46
N ALA A 83 20.89 25.77 11.72
CA ALA A 83 21.18 25.81 10.30
C ALA A 83 19.87 25.87 9.49
N GLY A 84 19.28 27.06 9.42
CA GLY A 84 18.03 27.29 8.67
C GLY A 84 18.14 26.97 7.17
N GLU A 85 19.32 27.14 6.59
CA GLU A 85 19.59 26.82 5.18
C GLU A 85 19.55 25.30 4.92
N LEU A 86 20.09 24.49 5.84
CA LEU A 86 20.02 23.04 5.72
C LEU A 86 18.59 22.53 5.92
N LEU A 87 17.85 23.10 6.87
CA LEU A 87 16.42 22.82 7.01
C LEU A 87 15.65 23.13 5.72
N ALA A 88 15.94 24.25 5.07
CA ALA A 88 15.26 24.62 3.82
C ALA A 88 15.49 23.58 2.72
N GLU A 89 16.70 23.06 2.60
CA GLU A 89 17.01 22.00 1.63
C GLU A 89 16.33 20.67 1.99
N GLU A 90 16.32 20.26 3.27
CA GLU A 90 15.62 19.05 3.72
C GLU A 90 14.10 19.15 3.44
N LEU A 91 13.50 20.33 3.63
CA LEU A 91 12.09 20.56 3.28
C LEU A 91 11.83 20.45 1.77
N ARG A 92 12.76 20.92 0.94
CA ARG A 92 12.68 20.79 -0.53
C ARG A 92 12.71 19.32 -0.94
N LEU A 93 13.61 18.53 -0.35
CA LEU A 93 13.71 17.08 -0.61
C LEU A 93 12.46 16.33 -0.13
N ALA A 94 11.93 16.66 1.05
CA ALA A 94 10.68 16.09 1.54
C ALA A 94 9.50 16.39 0.61
N GLN A 95 9.39 17.62 0.09
CA GLN A 95 8.36 17.99 -0.90
C GLN A 95 8.52 17.18 -2.20
N GLN A 96 9.75 17.00 -2.67
CA GLN A 96 10.02 16.25 -3.90
C GLN A 96 9.58 14.79 -3.76
N ALA A 97 9.91 14.12 -2.65
CA ALA A 97 9.45 12.76 -2.37
C ALA A 97 7.92 12.67 -2.33
N LEU A 98 7.24 13.63 -1.69
CA LEU A 98 5.77 13.67 -1.66
C LEU A 98 5.14 13.90 -3.04
N SER A 99 5.83 14.64 -3.91
CA SER A 99 5.38 14.90 -5.29
C SER A 99 5.35 13.61 -6.13
N GLU A 100 6.16 12.60 -5.80
CA GLU A 100 6.08 11.28 -6.47
C GLU A 100 4.75 10.56 -6.22
N ILE A 101 4.03 10.90 -5.14
CA ILE A 101 2.73 10.31 -4.78
C ILE A 101 1.59 10.98 -5.55
N THR A 102 1.63 12.31 -5.67
CA THR A 102 0.56 13.11 -6.29
C THR A 102 0.76 13.35 -7.78
N GLY A 103 1.96 13.07 -8.31
CA GLY A 103 2.45 13.63 -9.58
C GLY A 103 3.24 14.92 -9.31
N GLU A 104 4.20 15.23 -10.19
CA GLU A 104 4.99 16.48 -10.11
C GLU A 104 4.04 17.67 -10.00
N PHE A 105 4.16 18.47 -8.93
CA PHE A 105 3.47 19.73 -8.82
C PHE A 105 4.29 20.79 -9.58
N THR A 106 3.95 20.97 -10.84
CA THR A 106 4.69 21.85 -11.74
C THR A 106 4.38 23.32 -11.46
N SER A 107 5.22 24.21 -11.99
CA SER A 107 4.92 25.66 -12.01
C SER A 107 3.58 25.95 -12.71
N ASP A 108 3.19 25.15 -13.70
CA ASP A 108 1.90 25.25 -14.39
C ASP A 108 0.73 24.81 -13.49
N ASP A 109 0.91 23.81 -12.63
CA ASP A 109 -0.13 23.42 -11.66
C ASP A 109 -0.34 24.50 -10.59
N LEU A 110 0.74 25.17 -10.18
CA LEU A 110 0.68 26.32 -9.29
C LEU A 110 -0.05 27.50 -9.95
N LEU A 111 0.33 27.84 -11.19
CA LEU A 111 -0.32 28.92 -11.94
C LEU A 111 -1.79 28.59 -12.22
N GLY A 112 -2.09 27.36 -12.63
CA GLY A 112 -3.44 26.86 -12.82
C GLY A 112 -4.30 27.01 -11.57
N ARG A 113 -3.74 26.76 -10.37
CA ARG A 113 -4.45 26.91 -9.10
C ARG A 113 -4.65 28.39 -8.71
N ILE A 114 -3.64 29.23 -8.92
CA ILE A 114 -3.74 30.70 -8.70
C ILE A 114 -4.81 31.30 -9.62
N PHE A 115 -4.86 30.87 -10.88
CA PHE A 115 -5.78 31.38 -11.88
C PHE A 115 -7.14 30.67 -11.93
N SER A 116 -7.29 29.49 -11.32
CA SER A 116 -8.56 28.75 -11.26
C SER A 116 -9.67 29.49 -10.50
N SER A 117 -9.29 30.40 -9.60
CA SER A 117 -10.21 31.28 -8.87
C SER A 117 -10.51 32.60 -9.57
N PHE A 118 -9.82 32.91 -10.67
CA PHE A 118 -10.15 34.05 -11.51
C PHE A 118 -11.14 33.60 -12.57
N CYS A 119 -12.44 33.90 -12.35
CA CYS A 119 -13.43 33.79 -13.41
C CYS A 119 -12.97 34.68 -14.57
N ILE A 120 -12.38 34.09 -15.62
CA ILE A 120 -12.26 34.74 -16.92
C ILE A 120 -13.69 34.74 -17.47
N GLY A 121 -14.41 35.82 -17.17
CA GLY A 121 -15.72 36.09 -17.73
C GLY A 121 -15.66 35.99 -19.26
N LYS A 122 -16.60 35.24 -19.82
CA LYS A 122 -16.96 35.36 -21.23
C LYS A 122 -17.44 36.77 -21.55
#